data_AF-X1DY37-F1
#
_entry.id   AF-X1DY37-F1
#
_cell.length_a   1.000
_cell.length_b   1.000
_cell.length_c   1.000
_cell.angle_alpha   90.00
_cell.angle_beta   90.00
_cell.angle_gamma   90.00
#
_symmetry.space_group_name_H-M   'P 1'
#
loop_
_entity.id
_entity.type
_entity.pdbx_description
1 polymer ?
#
loop_
_entity_poly.entity_id
_entity_poly.type
_entity_poly.pdbx_seq_one_letter_code
_entity_poly.pdbx_strand_id
1 'polypeptide(L)' 'MLDKCPGAAKIRTPIPAYKKCPDCGEEVEIWSDELKAKCTKCGAMVFRDDAPWG' A
#
# COMPACT_ATOMS: atom_id res chain seq x y z
N MET A 1 2.67 -4.48 33.14
CA MET A 1 2.05 -4.75 31.83
C MET A 1 2.02 -3.43 31.06
N LEU A 2 3.04 -3.20 30.22
CA LEU A 2 3.06 -2.08 29.27
C LEU A 2 3.17 -2.74 27.89
N ASP A 3 2.15 -3.52 27.54
CA ASP A 3 2.25 -4.58 26.53
C ASP A 3 2.22 -4.05 25.09
N LYS A 4 2.08 -2.73 24.93
CA LYS A 4 1.95 -2.05 23.65
C LYS A 4 2.66 -0.69 23.72
N CYS A 5 3.83 -0.60 23.11
CA CYS A 5 4.41 0.69 22.77
C CYS A 5 3.44 1.38 21.78
N PRO A 6 2.88 2.56 22.11
CA PRO A 6 1.90 3.23 21.24
C PRO A 6 2.47 3.54 19.84
N GLY A 7 3.79 3.74 19.74
CA GLY A 7 4.49 3.91 18.46
C GLY A 7 4.44 2.68 17.54
N ALA A 8 4.20 1.48 18.08
CA ALA A 8 4.16 0.24 17.30
C ALA A 8 2.77 -0.07 16.71
N ALA A 9 1.73 0.72 17.02
CA ALA A 9 0.37 0.41 16.59
C ALA A 9 0.22 0.37 15.06
N LYS A 10 0.84 1.33 14.34
CA LYS A 10 0.84 1.39 12.87
C LYS A 10 1.80 0.40 12.21
N ILE A 11 2.75 -0.16 12.97
CA ILE A 11 3.70 -1.17 12.49
C ILE A 11 3.06 -2.56 12.56
N ARG A 12 2.24 -2.81 13.58
CA ARG A 12 1.63 -4.14 13.82
C ARG A 12 0.35 -4.39 13.04
N THR A 13 -0.27 -3.34 12.48
CA THR A 13 -1.53 -3.46 11.74
C THR A 13 -1.39 -2.74 10.41
N PRO A 14 -1.16 -3.47 9.31
CA PRO A 14 -1.13 -2.92 7.97
C PRO A 14 -2.44 -2.19 7.65
N ILE A 15 -2.33 -1.05 6.97
CA ILE A 15 -3.46 -0.23 6.54
C ILE A 15 -3.58 -0.34 5.03
N PRO A 16 -4.73 -0.74 4.47
CA PRO A 16 -4.93 -0.75 3.02
C PRO A 16 -5.13 0.67 2.50
N ALA A 17 -4.57 0.95 1.33
CA ALA A 17 -4.80 2.17 0.56
C ALA A 17 -5.23 1.81 -0.86
N TYR A 18 -6.13 2.60 -1.45
CA TYR A 18 -6.62 2.39 -2.81
C TYR A 18 -6.09 3.48 -3.75
N LYS A 19 -5.51 3.07 -4.87
CA LYS A 19 -4.97 3.97 -5.90
C LYS A 19 -5.46 3.57 -7.27
N LYS A 20 -5.75 4.55 -8.13
CA LYS A 20 -6.09 4.30 -9.53
C LYS A 20 -4.84 3.88 -10.30
N CYS A 21 -4.94 2.78 -11.03
CA CYS A 21 -3.92 2.32 -11.96
C CYS A 21 -3.71 3.38 -13.05
N PRO A 22 -2.49 3.91 -13.24
CA PRO A 22 -2.23 4.95 -14.24
C PRO A 22 -2.47 4.45 -15.67
N ASP A 23 -2.36 3.15 -15.90
CA ASP A 23 -2.44 2.56 -17.23
C ASP A 23 -3.88 2.26 -17.68
N CYS A 24 -4.77 1.90 -16.75
CA CYS A 24 -6.12 1.42 -17.11
C CYS A 24 -7.26 1.96 -16.22
N GLY A 25 -6.94 2.76 -15.20
CA GLY A 25 -7.90 3.39 -14.30
C GLY A 25 -8.53 2.47 -13.24
N GLU A 26 -8.13 1.20 -13.16
CA GLU A 26 -8.64 0.26 -12.17
C GLU A 26 -8.25 0.66 -10.74
N GLU A 27 -9.07 0.37 -9.74
CA GLU A 27 -8.65 0.50 -8.34
C GLU A 27 -7.72 -0.62 -7.93
N VAL A 28 -6.54 -0.22 -7.44
CA VAL A 28 -5.51 -1.12 -6.95
C VAL A 28 -5.33 -0.88 -5.45
N GLU A 29 -5.54 -1.94 -4.68
CA GLU A 29 -5.24 -1.96 -3.26
C GLU A 29 -3.73 -2.15 -3.06
N ILE A 30 -3.13 -1.33 -2.21
CA ILE A 30 -1.72 -1.42 -1.79
C ILE A 30 -1.71 -1.31 -0.26
N TRP A 31 -1.16 -2.31 0.43
CA TRP A 31 -1.05 -2.30 1.89
C TRP A 31 0.10 -1.44 2.37
N SER A 32 0.02 -0.87 3.58
CA SER A 32 1.03 0.06 4.14
C SER A 32 2.43 -0.54 4.30
N ASP A 33 2.53 -1.87 4.35
CA ASP A 33 3.76 -2.66 4.37
C ASP A 33 4.22 -3.12 2.97
N GLU A 34 3.47 -2.82 1.91
CA GLU A 34 3.81 -3.13 0.52
C GLU A 34 4.22 -1.87 -0.26
N LEU A 35 5.36 -1.91 -0.95
CA LEU A 35 5.82 -0.78 -1.79
C LEU A 35 5.02 -0.61 -3.09
N LYS A 36 4.42 -1.71 -3.58
CA LYS A 36 3.74 -1.78 -4.88
C LYS A 36 2.79 -2.98 -4.92
N ALA A 37 1.76 -2.89 -5.75
CA ALA A 37 0.88 -4.01 -6.07
C ALA A 37 0.71 -4.15 -7.58
N LYS A 38 0.32 -5.34 -8.04
CA LYS A 38 0.02 -5.61 -9.45
C LYS A 38 -1.44 -5.31 -9.73
N CYS A 39 -1.72 -4.50 -10.75
CA CYS A 39 -3.08 -4.29 -11.23
C CYS A 39 -3.68 -5.60 -11.74
N THR A 40 -4.82 -6.00 -11.19
CA THR A 40 -5.52 -7.24 -11.54
C THR A 40 -6.14 -7.21 -12.94
N LYS A 41 -6.40 -6.01 -13.48
CA LYS A 41 -7.01 -5.82 -14.81
C LYS A 41 -6.00 -5.82 -15.95
N CYS A 42 -4.96 -5.00 -15.89
CA CYS A 42 -3.99 -4.88 -16.99
C CYS A 42 -2.61 -5.50 -16.71
N GLY A 43 -2.34 -5.88 -15.45
CA GLY A 43 -1.07 -6.49 -15.05
C GLY A 43 0.08 -5.52 -14.78
N ALA A 44 -0.14 -4.21 -14.90
CA ALA A 44 0.86 -3.18 -14.59
C ALA A 44 1.24 -3.18 -13.11
N MET A 45 2.48 -2.79 -12.79
CA MET A 45 2.93 -2.59 -11.41
C MET A 45 2.61 -1.16 -10.97
N VAL A 46 1.78 -1.01 -9.93
CA VAL A 46 1.40 0.28 -9.35
C VAL A 46 2.16 0.48 -8.05
N PHE A 47 2.90 1.59 -7.96
CA PHE A 47 3.68 1.96 -6.78
C PHE A 47 2.91 2.92 -5.88
N ARG A 48 3.14 2.83 -4.56
CA ARG A 48 2.60 3.82 -3.61
C ARG A 48 3.33 5.16 -3.79
N ASP A 49 2.65 6.25 -3.45
CA ASP A 49 3.14 7.63 -3.59
C ASP A 49 4.36 7.94 -2.72
N ASP A 50 4.56 7.22 -1.61
CA ASP A 50 5.72 7.33 -0.72
C ASP A 50 6.90 6.44 -1.14
N ALA A 51 6.78 5.73 -2.27
CA ALA A 51 7.90 5.01 -2.82
C ALA A 51 9.00 6.03 -3.19
N PRO A 52 10.28 5.75 -2.89
CA PRO A 52 11.38 6.69 -3.15
C PRO A 52 11.64 7.01 -4.64
N TRP A 53 10.81 6.48 -5.54
CA TRP A 53 10.90 6.62 -7.00
C TRP A 53 9.57 7.12 -7.62
N GLY A 54 8.58 7.44 -6.78
CA GLY A 54 7.23 7.88 -7.18
C GLY A 54 7.14 9.34 -7.55
#